data_AF-A0AAI8T881-F1
#
_entry.id   AF-A0AAI8T881-F1
#
_cell.length_a   1.000
_cell.length_b   1.000
_cell.length_c   1.000
_cell.angle_alpha   90.00
_cell.angle_beta   90.00
_cell.angle_gamma   90.00
#
_symmetry.space_group_name_H-M   'P 1'
#
loop_
_entity.id
_entity.type
_entity.pdbx_description
1 polymer ?
#
loop_
_entity_poly.entity_id
_entity_poly.type
_entity_poly.pdbx_seq_one_letter_code
_entity_poly.pdbx_strand_id
1 'polypeptide(L)'
;MSGRSRRPTAWHIYLPGHAPFSFAGLWAHNSNLDITSCTIITEPAGELMKNLHDRQPVILDQAYYDAWLDPATPKEYLKDILSHDIDDKLQFNPVGRDVNSTVVNKQPNDHPALVGPINPL
;
A
#
# COMPACT_ATOMS: atom_id res chain seq x y z
N MET A 1 8.80 1.80 -36.81
CA MET A 1 8.76 2.86 -35.79
C MET A 1 8.71 2.17 -34.44
N SER A 2 9.80 2.17 -33.66
CA SER A 2 9.81 1.50 -32.36
C SER A 2 9.00 2.33 -31.36
N GLY A 3 7.82 1.81 -30.98
CA GLY A 3 7.03 2.37 -29.91
C GLY A 3 7.80 2.26 -28.60
N ARG A 4 8.42 3.37 -28.17
CA ARG A 4 9.04 3.44 -26.85
C ARG A 4 7.90 3.31 -25.84
N SER A 5 7.77 2.13 -25.24
CA SER A 5 6.81 1.89 -24.16
C SER A 5 6.94 3.03 -23.14
N ARG A 6 5.85 3.78 -22.94
CA ARG A 6 5.81 4.90 -22.01
C ARG A 6 6.06 4.31 -20.63
N ARG A 7 7.16 4.71 -19.99
CA ARG A 7 7.55 4.11 -18.71
C ARG A 7 6.47 4.40 -17.65
N PRO A 8 6.12 3.43 -16.77
CA PRO A 8 5.08 3.64 -15.76
C PRO A 8 5.42 4.80 -14.81
N THR A 9 4.43 5.63 -14.48
CA THR A 9 4.56 6.70 -13.50
C THR A 9 4.65 6.10 -12.10
N ALA A 10 5.55 6.63 -11.26
CA ALA A 10 5.58 6.29 -9.84
C ALA A 10 4.66 7.26 -9.08
N TRP A 11 3.87 6.74 -8.16
CA TRP A 11 2.87 7.49 -7.41
C TRP A 11 3.15 7.35 -5.91
N HIS A 12 2.99 8.44 -5.18
CA HIS A 12 2.86 8.41 -3.73
C HIS A 12 1.38 8.54 -3.38
N ILE A 13 0.87 7.62 -2.56
CA ILE A 13 -0.54 7.46 -2.20
C ILE A 13 -0.66 7.58 -0.68
N TYR A 14 -1.55 8.44 -0.19
CA TYR A 14 -1.61 8.83 1.22
C TYR A 14 -3.01 9.32 1.63
N LEU A 15 -3.31 9.33 2.94
CA LEU A 15 -4.50 9.99 3.48
C LEU A 15 -4.30 11.51 3.64
N PRO A 16 -5.38 12.32 3.65
CA PRO A 16 -5.31 13.74 3.87
C PRO A 16 -4.50 14.11 5.11
N GLY A 17 -3.67 15.15 4.99
CA GLY A 17 -2.76 15.56 6.08
C GLY A 17 -1.62 14.58 6.37
N HIS A 18 -1.39 13.60 5.47
CA HIS A 18 -0.43 12.51 5.67
C HIS A 18 -0.70 11.70 6.96
N ALA A 19 -1.98 11.55 7.32
CA ALA A 19 -2.36 10.72 8.43
C ALA A 19 -1.92 9.26 8.20
N PRO A 20 -1.36 8.58 9.22
CA PRO A 20 -1.04 7.16 9.11
C PRO A 20 -2.32 6.33 9.04
N PHE A 21 -2.24 5.19 8.36
CA PHE A 21 -3.29 4.19 8.24
C PHE A 21 -2.68 2.80 8.27
N SER A 22 -3.51 1.76 8.38
CA SER A 22 -3.07 0.37 8.44
C SER A 22 -3.70 -0.46 7.34
N PHE A 23 -2.90 -1.32 6.73
CA PHE A 23 -3.41 -2.33 5.81
C PHE A 23 -3.86 -3.57 6.57
N ALA A 24 -4.88 -4.25 6.04
CA ALA A 24 -5.20 -5.60 6.47
C ALA A 24 -4.05 -6.54 6.08
N GLY A 25 -3.59 -7.35 7.04
CA GLY A 25 -2.45 -8.24 6.83
C GLY A 25 -2.55 -9.54 7.62
N LEU A 26 -1.93 -10.58 7.11
CA LEU A 26 -1.79 -11.88 7.79
C LEU A 26 -0.33 -12.08 8.16
N TRP A 27 -0.08 -12.82 9.23
CA TRP A 27 1.27 -13.18 9.65
C TRP A 27 1.33 -14.65 10.07
N ALA A 28 2.54 -15.22 10.00
CA ALA A 28 2.81 -16.55 10.50
C ALA A 28 4.28 -16.68 10.92
N HIS A 29 4.55 -17.58 11.85
CA HIS A 29 5.90 -18.02 12.18
C HIS A 29 6.17 -19.38 11.53
N ASN A 30 7.28 -19.49 10.81
CA ASN A 30 7.77 -20.73 10.21
C ASN A 30 8.93 -21.29 11.04
N SER A 31 8.64 -22.32 11.84
CA SER A 31 9.63 -22.94 12.72
C SER A 31 10.76 -23.68 12.00
N ASN A 32 10.59 -24.07 10.73
CA ASN A 32 11.66 -24.73 9.96
C ASN A 32 12.72 -23.73 9.48
N LEU A 33 12.33 -22.47 9.27
CA LEU A 33 13.22 -21.40 8.84
C LEU A 33 13.60 -20.46 9.99
N ASP A 34 12.96 -20.60 11.15
CA ASP A 34 13.01 -19.66 12.27
C ASP A 34 12.72 -18.21 11.82
N ILE A 35 11.67 -18.03 11.01
CA ILE A 35 11.28 -16.74 10.45
C ILE A 35 9.81 -16.45 10.76
N THR A 36 9.56 -15.26 11.29
CA THR A 36 8.23 -14.65 11.31
C THR A 36 8.08 -13.73 10.12
N SER A 37 7.04 -13.93 9.32
CA SER A 37 6.74 -13.12 8.15
C SER A 37 5.27 -12.69 8.12
N CYS A 38 5.00 -11.67 7.32
CA CYS A 38 3.65 -11.18 7.08
C CYS A 38 3.40 -10.93 5.59
N THR A 39 2.13 -10.80 5.24
CA THR A 39 1.66 -10.40 3.92
C THR A 39 0.56 -9.36 4.06
N ILE A 40 0.49 -8.44 3.10
CA ILE A 40 -0.62 -7.51 2.96
C ILE A 40 -1.71 -8.19 2.13
N ILE A 41 -2.96 -8.04 2.53
CA ILE A 41 -4.13 -8.47 1.75
C ILE A 41 -4.38 -7.43 0.66
N THR A 42 -4.57 -7.91 -0.56
CA THR A 42 -4.86 -7.07 -1.73
C THR A 42 -6.16 -7.48 -2.39
N GLU A 43 -6.84 -6.52 -2.99
CA GLU A 43 -8.08 -6.69 -3.74
C GLU A 43 -8.01 -5.97 -5.11
N PRO A 44 -9.00 -6.17 -6.01
CA PRO A 44 -9.13 -5.33 -7.20
C PRO A 44 -9.24 -3.86 -6.81
N ALA A 45 -8.59 -2.98 -7.56
CA ALA A 45 -8.64 -1.54 -7.26
C ALA A 45 -10.07 -1.00 -7.27
N GLY A 46 -10.42 -0.15 -6.31
CA GLY A 46 -11.65 0.65 -6.31
C GLY A 46 -11.60 1.77 -7.36
N GLU A 47 -12.65 2.59 -7.42
CA GLU A 47 -12.81 3.59 -8.48
C GLU A 47 -11.64 4.58 -8.57
N LEU A 48 -11.13 5.02 -7.41
CA LEU A 48 -10.02 5.95 -7.34
C LEU A 48 -8.72 5.30 -7.82
N MET A 49 -8.39 4.11 -7.31
CA MET A 49 -7.12 3.43 -7.56
C MET A 49 -7.00 2.84 -8.97
N LYS A 50 -8.12 2.53 -9.65
CA LYS A 50 -8.14 2.09 -11.06
C LYS A 50 -7.44 3.06 -12.01
N ASN A 51 -7.35 4.34 -11.64
CA ASN A 51 -6.61 5.34 -12.41
C ASN A 51 -5.09 5.11 -12.39
N LEU A 52 -4.58 4.37 -11.40
CA LEU A 52 -3.15 4.18 -11.13
C LEU A 52 -2.70 2.73 -11.32
N HIS A 53 -3.50 1.75 -10.86
CA HIS A 53 -3.18 0.32 -10.90
C HIS A 53 -4.47 -0.53 -10.85
N ASP A 54 -4.38 -1.81 -11.24
CA ASP A 54 -5.51 -2.76 -11.23
C ASP A 54 -5.81 -3.42 -9.86
N ARG A 55 -4.95 -3.19 -8.85
CA ARG A 55 -5.05 -3.75 -7.51
C ARG A 55 -4.72 -2.71 -6.46
N GLN A 56 -5.25 -2.90 -5.27
CA GLN A 56 -4.92 -2.10 -4.10
C GLN A 56 -4.76 -2.98 -2.86
N PRO A 57 -3.97 -2.55 -1.87
CA PRO A 57 -4.03 -3.13 -0.54
C PRO A 57 -5.32 -2.69 0.17
N VAL A 58 -5.92 -3.59 0.96
CA VAL A 58 -7.11 -3.25 1.78
C VAL A 58 -6.68 -2.37 2.94
N ILE A 59 -7.19 -1.14 3.02
CA ILE A 59 -6.95 -0.23 4.15
C ILE A 59 -8.07 -0.41 5.18
N LEU A 60 -7.70 -0.73 6.41
CA LEU A 60 -8.66 -0.89 7.49
C LEU A 60 -9.11 0.47 8.01
N ASP A 61 -10.43 0.66 8.17
CA ASP A 61 -10.93 1.74 9.01
C ASP A 61 -10.50 1.49 10.47
N GLN A 62 -10.07 2.56 11.14
CA GLN A 62 -9.61 2.51 12.53
C GLN A 62 -10.66 1.92 13.48
N ALA A 63 -11.95 2.07 13.16
CA ALA A 63 -13.05 1.45 13.92
C ALA A 63 -12.99 -0.08 13.98
N TYR A 64 -12.28 -0.73 13.06
CA TYR A 64 -12.17 -2.18 12.96
C TYR A 64 -10.85 -2.76 13.48
N TYR A 65 -9.92 -1.94 13.97
CA TYR A 65 -8.59 -2.42 14.40
C TYR A 65 -8.69 -3.45 15.52
N ASP A 66 -9.49 -3.18 16.55
CA ASP A 66 -9.64 -4.08 17.70
C ASP A 66 -10.21 -5.43 17.25
N ALA A 67 -11.25 -5.41 16.40
CA ALA A 67 -11.83 -6.63 15.85
C ALA A 67 -10.84 -7.38 14.93
N TRP A 68 -10.04 -6.69 14.12
CA TRP A 68 -9.04 -7.30 13.25
C TRP A 68 -7.93 -8.01 14.02
N LEU A 69 -7.52 -7.43 15.16
CA LEU A 69 -6.42 -7.94 15.98
C LEU A 69 -6.86 -8.98 17.02
N ASP A 70 -8.13 -9.02 17.39
CA ASP A 70 -8.65 -9.97 18.39
C ASP A 70 -8.75 -11.40 17.80
N PRO A 71 -8.00 -12.38 18.34
CA PRO A 71 -8.08 -13.77 17.89
C PRO A 71 -9.44 -14.44 18.13
N ALA A 72 -10.28 -13.87 19.00
CA ALA A 72 -11.64 -14.35 19.25
C ALA A 72 -12.66 -13.85 18.21
N THR A 73 -12.27 -12.91 17.34
CA THR A 73 -13.16 -12.38 16.31
C THR A 73 -13.58 -13.47 15.32
N PRO A 74 -14.90 -13.67 15.08
CA PRO A 74 -15.38 -14.65 14.12
C PRO A 74 -14.86 -14.35 12.71
N LYS A 75 -14.39 -15.39 12.02
CA LYS A 75 -13.88 -15.29 10.64
C LYS A 75 -14.85 -14.58 9.69
N GLU A 76 -16.14 -14.78 9.85
CA GLU A 76 -17.13 -14.20 8.93
C GLU A 76 -17.31 -12.71 9.15
N TYR A 77 -17.07 -12.23 10.37
CA TYR A 77 -16.99 -10.79 10.65
C TYR A 77 -15.67 -10.20 10.09
N LEU A 78 -14.54 -10.93 10.18
CA LEU A 78 -13.29 -10.48 9.53
C LEU A 78 -13.44 -10.34 8.01
N LYS A 79 -14.19 -11.24 7.35
CA LYS A 79 -14.48 -11.10 5.91
C LYS A 79 -15.35 -9.87 5.60
N ASP A 80 -16.29 -9.55 6.48
CA ASP A 80 -17.12 -8.35 6.35
C ASP A 80 -16.30 -7.07 6.51
N ILE A 81 -15.39 -7.03 7.49
CA ILE A 81 -14.43 -5.93 7.68
C ILE A 81 -13.61 -5.68 6.41
N LEU A 82 -13.16 -6.73 5.72
CA LEU A 82 -12.38 -6.59 4.48
C LEU A 82 -13.16 -5.92 3.33
N SER A 83 -14.49 -5.84 3.41
CA SER A 83 -15.33 -5.14 2.41
C SER A 83 -15.54 -3.65 2.72
N HIS A 84 -15.03 -3.17 3.85
CA HIS A 84 -15.12 -1.78 4.31
C HIS A 84 -13.77 -1.06 4.18
N ASP A 85 -13.12 -1.19 3.02
CA ASP A 85 -11.90 -0.43 2.68
C ASP A 85 -12.20 1.09 2.67
N ILE A 86 -11.21 1.91 3.01
CA ILE A 86 -11.30 3.38 3.06
C ILE A 86 -10.51 4.05 1.92
N ASP A 87 -10.37 3.35 0.79
CA ASP A 87 -9.61 3.78 -0.39
C ASP A 87 -10.12 5.10 -1.01
N ASP A 88 -11.42 5.38 -0.87
CA ASP A 88 -12.09 6.59 -1.32
C ASP A 88 -11.57 7.89 -0.66
N LYS A 89 -10.90 7.76 0.49
CA LYS A 89 -10.28 8.89 1.21
C LYS A 89 -8.87 9.22 0.71
N LEU A 90 -8.26 8.40 -0.15
CA LEU A 90 -6.87 8.56 -0.55
C LEU A 90 -6.64 9.78 -1.45
N GLN A 91 -5.44 10.33 -1.35
CA GLN A 91 -4.86 11.33 -2.25
C GLN A 91 -3.59 10.75 -2.87
N PHE A 92 -3.19 11.28 -4.03
CA PHE A 92 -1.95 10.85 -4.66
C PHE A 92 -1.29 11.96 -5.47
N ASN A 93 0.04 11.88 -5.59
CA ASN A 93 0.82 12.72 -6.47
C ASN A 93 1.89 11.89 -7.20
N PRO A 94 2.30 12.29 -8.43
CA PRO A 94 3.42 11.66 -9.09
C PRO A 94 4.71 11.98 -8.32
N VAL A 95 5.65 11.05 -8.30
CA VAL A 95 6.97 11.21 -7.67
C VAL A 95 8.10 10.88 -8.63
N GLY A 96 9.31 11.27 -8.24
CA GLY A 96 10.53 10.93 -8.98
C GLY A 96 10.70 9.41 -9.07
N ARG A 97 11.27 8.94 -10.18
CA ARG A 97 11.48 7.49 -10.40
C ARG A 97 12.50 6.87 -9.44
N ASP A 98 13.23 7.69 -8.72
CA ASP A 98 14.29 7.25 -7.80
C ASP A 98 13.74 6.31 -6.71
N VAL A 99 12.46 6.45 -6.34
CA VAL A 99 11.75 5.54 -5.43
C VAL A 99 11.74 4.07 -5.88
N ASN A 100 11.97 3.79 -7.17
CA ASN A 100 12.04 2.41 -7.68
C ASN A 100 13.39 1.73 -7.42
N SER A 101 14.40 2.47 -6.98
CA SER A 101 15.73 1.96 -6.66
C SER A 101 15.86 1.85 -5.15
N THR A 102 16.09 0.66 -4.62
CA THR A 102 16.30 0.46 -3.17
C THR A 102 17.71 0.83 -2.72
N VAL A 103 18.66 0.92 -3.65
CA VAL A 103 20.08 1.22 -3.40
C VAL A 103 20.60 2.18 -4.46
N VAL A 104 21.28 3.24 -4.03
CA VAL A 104 21.97 4.21 -4.90
C VAL A 104 23.41 4.34 -4.40
N ASN A 105 24.40 4.27 -5.29
CA ASN A 105 25.83 4.35 -4.92
C ASN A 105 26.25 3.38 -3.79
N LYS A 106 25.70 2.16 -3.80
CA LYS A 106 25.90 1.12 -2.76
C LYS A 106 25.42 1.51 -1.36
N GLN A 107 24.56 2.53 -1.24
CA GLN A 107 23.92 2.93 0.00
C GLN A 107 22.40 2.74 -0.10
N PRO A 108 21.70 2.48 1.01
CA PRO A 108 20.24 2.47 1.03
C PRO A 108 19.68 3.79 0.47
N ASN A 109 18.71 3.66 -0.43
CA ASN A 109 17.99 4.82 -0.94
C ASN A 109 16.81 5.13 -0.03
N ASP A 110 17.08 5.87 1.05
CA ASP A 110 16.08 6.21 2.06
C ASP A 110 16.24 7.68 2.48
N HIS A 111 15.46 8.55 1.86
CA HIS A 111 15.45 9.97 2.17
C HIS A 111 14.09 10.60 1.82
N PRO A 112 13.66 11.66 2.53
CA PRO A 112 12.31 12.22 2.41
C PRO A 112 11.95 12.72 1.01
N ALA A 113 12.93 13.05 0.18
CA ALA A 113 12.68 13.50 -1.20
C ALA A 113 12.07 12.41 -2.11
N LEU A 114 12.09 11.13 -1.73
CA LEU A 114 11.52 10.04 -2.54
C LEU A 114 10.00 10.14 -2.72
N VAL A 115 9.31 10.75 -1.75
CA VAL A 115 7.85 10.94 -1.79
C VAL A 115 7.44 12.37 -2.19
N GLY A 116 8.43 13.24 -2.44
CA GLY A 116 8.20 14.62 -2.86
C GLY A 116 7.53 14.67 -4.24
N PRO A 117 6.48 15.50 -4.42
CA PRO A 117 5.81 15.61 -5.70
C PRO A 117 6.77 16.14 -6.76
N ILE A 118 6.75 15.55 -7.95
CA ILE A 118 7.33 16.20 -9.12
C ILE A 118 6.32 17.22 -9.62
N ASN A 119 6.74 18.49 -9.71
CA ASN A 119 5.91 19.49 -10.38
C ASN A 119 5.66 19.00 -11.81
N PRO A 120 4.40 19.01 -12.29
CA PRO A 120 4.19 18.85 -13.72
C PRO A 120 4.94 20.00 -14.40
N LEU A 121 5.76 19.66 -15.39
CA LEU A 121 6.22 20.63 -16.39
C LEU A 121 5.01 21.28 -17.07
#